data_AF-A0A174HFF1-F1
#
_entry.id   AF-A0A174HFF1-F1
#
_cell.length_a   1.000
_cell.length_b   1.000
_cell.length_c   1.000
_cell.angle_alpha   90.00
_cell.angle_beta   90.00
_cell.angle_gamma   90.00
#
_symmetry.space_group_name_H-M   'P 1'
#
loop_
_entity.id
_entity.type
_entity.pdbx_description
1 polymer ?
#
loop_
_entity_poly.entity_id
_entity_poly.type
_entity_poly.pdbx_seq_one_letter_code
_entity_poly.pdbx_strand_id
1 'polypeptide(L)' 'MKKVDARGLSCPEPVIRAKNAMESGDKEYEILVDNVVAKENVSRFATHQGYQVQATE' A
#
# COMPACT_ATOMS: atom_id res chain seq x y z
N MET A 1 6.43 -12.33 -1.07
CA MET A 1 5.33 -11.51 -0.51
C MET A 1 5.88 -10.69 0.65
N LYS A 2 5.93 -9.36 0.52
CA LYS A 2 6.37 -8.45 1.59
C LYS A 2 5.16 -7.80 2.25
N LYS A 3 5.06 -7.92 3.57
CA LYS A 3 3.92 -7.39 4.33
C LYS A 3 4.25 -6.02 4.93
N VAL A 4 3.32 -5.08 4.82
CA VAL A 4 3.42 -3.71 5.33
C VAL A 4 2.18 -3.42 6.15
N ASP A 5 2.34 -3.24 7.46
CA ASP A 5 1.25 -2.79 8.31
C ASP A 5 1.29 -1.26 8.43
N ALA A 6 0.25 -0.61 7.94
CA ALA A 6 0.04 0.83 7.97
C ALA A 6 -1.31 1.22 8.60
N ARG A 7 -1.90 0.31 9.39
CA ARG A 7 -3.11 0.59 10.18
C ARG A 7 -2.80 1.59 11.30
N GLY A 8 -3.79 2.40 11.68
CA GLY A 8 -3.67 3.45 12.70
C GLY A 8 -2.93 4.69 12.21
N LEU A 9 -2.54 4.75 10.94
CA LEU A 9 -1.74 5.84 10.38
C LEU A 9 -2.61 6.74 9.50
N SER A 10 -2.54 8.05 9.77
CA SER A 10 -3.17 9.07 8.94
C SER A 10 -2.39 9.31 7.65
N CYS A 11 -3.09 9.65 6.56
CA CYS A 11 -2.42 10.06 5.33
C CYS A 11 -1.49 11.27 5.57
N PRO A 12 -0.30 11.32 4.95
CA PRO A 12 0.18 10.48 3.84
C PRO A 12 0.96 9.21 4.25
N GLU A 13 1.04 8.91 5.55
CA GLU A 13 1.96 7.89 6.08
C GLU A 13 1.79 6.48 5.46
N PRO A 14 0.57 5.93 5.24
CA PRO A 14 0.40 4.64 4.58
C PRO A 14 1.01 4.56 3.17
N VAL A 15 0.92 5.65 2.41
CA VAL A 15 1.44 5.73 1.05
C VAL A 15 2.97 5.74 1.06
N ILE A 16 3.57 6.46 2.00
CA ILE A 16 5.03 6.51 2.17
C ILE A 16 5.54 5.11 2.55
N ARG A 17 4.86 4.40 3.44
CA ARG A 17 5.23 3.03 3.82
C ARG A 17 5.13 2.06 2.65
N ALA A 18 4.05 2.16 1.86
CA ALA A 18 3.88 1.38 0.64
C ALA A 18 5.02 1.66 -0.36
N LYS A 19 5.36 2.95 -0.58
CA LYS A 19 6.47 3.36 -1.44
C LYS A 19 7.80 2.76 -1.00
N ASN A 20 8.19 2.97 0.26
CA ASN A 20 9.45 2.47 0.79
C ASN A 20 9.52 0.94 0.73
N ALA A 21 8.37 0.27 0.91
CA ALA A 21 8.31 -1.17 0.73
C ALA A 21 8.52 -1.58 -0.73
N MET A 22 7.91 -0.87 -1.68
CA MET A 22 8.00 -1.15 -3.12
C MET A 22 9.37 -0.84 -3.74
N GLU A 23 10.21 -0.05 -3.07
CA GLU A 23 11.60 0.18 -3.49
C GLU A 23 12.45 -1.09 -3.48
N SER A 24 12.05 -2.15 -2.76
CA SER A 24 12.77 -3.43 -2.84
C SER A 24 12.51 -4.22 -4.12
N GLY A 25 11.52 -3.83 -4.95
CA GLY A 25 11.25 -4.48 -6.23
C GLY A 25 10.72 -5.92 -6.12
N ASP A 26 10.18 -6.30 -4.95
CA ASP A 26 9.46 -7.56 -4.79
C ASP A 26 8.27 -7.65 -5.74
N LYS A 27 7.94 -8.88 -6.16
CA LYS A 27 6.83 -9.14 -7.08
C LYS A 27 5.45 -8.93 -6.46
N GLU A 28 5.35 -9.00 -5.13
CA GLU A 28 4.07 -9.04 -4.43
C GLU A 28 4.17 -8.44 -3.02
N TYR A 29 3.18 -7.61 -2.67
CA TYR A 29 3.07 -6.90 -1.40
C TYR A 29 1.70 -7.10 -0.77
N GLU A 30 1.66 -7.27 0.54
CA GLU A 30 0.43 -7.25 1.33
C GLU A 30 0.44 -5.99 2.20
N ILE A 31 -0.46 -5.03 1.93
CA ILE A 31 -0.49 -3.75 2.64
C ILE A 31 -1.78 -3.67 3.46
N LEU A 32 -1.65 -3.62 4.78
CA LEU A 32 -2.76 -3.50 5.70
C LEU A 32 -3.01 -2.03 6.04
N VAL A 33 -4.25 -1.59 5.85
CA VAL A 33 -4.74 -0.24 6.19
C VAL A 33 -6.10 -0.36 6.88
N ASP A 34 -6.49 0.65 7.66
CA ASP A 34 -7.67 0.61 8.52
C ASP A 34 -8.78 1.59 8.09
N ASN A 35 -8.57 2.34 7.02
CA ASN A 35 -9.53 3.32 6.54
C ASN A 35 -9.57 3.36 5.01
N VAL A 36 -10.75 3.73 4.49
CA VAL A 36 -11.04 3.74 3.05
C VAL A 36 -10.13 4.71 2.30
N VAL A 37 -9.82 5.87 2.88
CA VAL A 37 -8.96 6.89 2.25
C VAL A 37 -7.54 6.35 2.05
N ALA A 38 -6.97 5.67 3.05
CA ALA A 38 -5.67 5.02 2.95
C ALA A 38 -5.70 3.89 1.91
N LYS A 39 -6.77 3.09 1.88
CA LYS A 39 -6.98 2.04 0.87
C LYS A 39 -6.92 2.60 -0.54
N GLU A 40 -7.68 3.67 -0.82
CA GLU A 40 -7.71 4.29 -2.14
C GLU A 40 -6.37 4.91 -2.52
N ASN A 41 -5.72 5.64 -1.61
CA ASN A 41 -4.45 6.30 -1.89
C ASN A 41 -3.32 5.29 -2.15
N VAL A 42 -3.22 4.24 -1.34
CA VAL A 42 -2.23 3.17 -1.53
C VAL A 42 -2.51 2.40 -2.83
N SER A 43 -3.78 2.08 -3.11
CA SER A 43 -4.17 1.37 -4.35
C SER A 43 -3.81 2.18 -5.59
N ARG A 44 -4.11 3.49 -5.58
CA ARG A 44 -3.76 4.40 -6.69
C ARG A 44 -2.24 4.47 -6.88
N PHE A 45 -1.49 4.58 -5.78
CA PHE A 45 -0.02 4.59 -5.84
C PHE A 45 0.54 3.28 -6.42
N ALA A 46 0.11 2.13 -5.90
CA ALA A 46 0.57 0.81 -6.38
C ALA A 46 0.26 0.60 -7.87
N THR A 47 -0.93 1.02 -8.32
CA THR A 47 -1.32 0.95 -9.74
C THR A 47 -0.44 1.85 -10.61
N HIS A 48 -0.09 3.05 -10.13
CA HIS A 48 0.82 3.95 -10.84
C HIS A 48 2.25 3.40 -10.95
N GLN A 49 2.67 2.59 -9.97
CA GLN A 49 3.95 1.87 -9.99
C GLN A 49 3.93 0.62 -10.90
N GLY A 50 2.82 0.35 -11.59
CA GLY A 50 2.67 -0.77 -12.52
C GLY A 50 2.24 -2.09 -11.87
N TYR A 51 1.85 -2.08 -10.60
CA TYR A 51 1.32 -3.27 -9.93
C TYR A 51 -0.19 -3.41 -10.17
N GLN A 52 -0.64 -4.66 -10.25
CA GLN A 52 -2.07 -4.95 -10.13
C GLN A 52 -2.46 -4.96 -8.66
N VAL A 53 -3.57 -4.28 -8.33
CA VAL A 53 -4.07 -4.18 -6.95
C VAL A 53 -5.33 -5.01 -6.82
N GLN A 54 -5.35 -5.91 -5.84
CA GLN A 54 -6.57 -6.51 -5.32
C GLN A 54 -6.77 -6.00 -3.90
N ALA A 55 -7.93 -5.40 -3.64
CA ALA A 55 -8.30 -4.92 -2.32
C ALA A 55 -9.50 -5.72 -1.81
N THR A 56 -9.32 -6.41 -0.70
CA THR A 56 -10.41 -7.05 0.06
C THR A 56 -10.75 -6.20 1.28
N GLU A 57 -11.99 -6.31 1.75
CA GLU A 57 -12.45 -5.70 3.01
C GLU A 57 -12.10 -6.59 4.22
#